data_AF-A0A6B3GE57-F1
#
_entry.id   AF-A0A6B3GE57-F1
#
_cell.length_a   1.000
_cell.length_b   1.000
_cell.length_c   1.000
_cell.angle_alpha   90.00
_cell.angle_beta   90.00
_cell.angle_gamma   90.00
#
_symmetry.space_group_name_H-M   'P 1'
#
loop_
_entity.id
_entity.type
_entity.pdbx_description
1 polymer ?
#
loop_
_entity_poly.entity_id
_entity_poly.type
_entity_poly.pdbx_seq_one_letter_code
_entity_poly.pdbx_strand_id
1 'polypeptide(L)'
;STTVGRRKEKNLRRDPRVTVVVQPFDAPYSYAEIRGEATLTTDGGQELIDELSVKYTGKPYAEFNPNSGADDPRVVVRISPRKVVGSI
;
A
#
# COMPACT_ATOMS: atom_id res chain seq x y z
N SER A 1 -2.61 -0.91 -0.65
CA SER A 1 -3.94 -0.38 -1.00
C SER A 1 -4.35 0.70 0.00
N THR A 2 -5.08 1.73 -0.45
CA THR A 2 -5.77 2.73 0.39
C THR A 2 -7.24 2.83 -0.06
N THR A 3 -8.04 3.74 0.49
CA THR A 3 -9.39 4.05 -0.01
C THR A 3 -9.46 5.49 -0.52
N VAL A 4 -10.45 5.77 -1.37
CA VAL A 4 -10.82 7.12 -1.81
C VAL A 4 -11.10 8.01 -0.59
N GLY A 5 -10.79 9.30 -0.68
CA GLY A 5 -11.14 10.29 0.35
C GLY A 5 -10.14 10.40 1.51
N ARG A 6 -9.32 9.37 1.76
CA ARG A 6 -8.27 9.41 2.79
C ARG A 6 -7.22 10.47 2.46
N ARG A 7 -6.67 11.08 3.52
CA ARG A 7 -5.62 12.13 3.37
C ARG A 7 -4.43 11.65 2.55
N LYS A 8 -3.98 10.41 2.74
CA LYS A 8 -2.85 9.84 1.98
C LYS A 8 -3.13 9.72 0.48
N GLU A 9 -4.37 9.43 0.09
CA GLU A 9 -4.78 9.37 -1.31
C GLU A 9 -4.79 10.78 -1.93
N LYS A 10 -5.37 11.76 -1.24
CA LYS A 10 -5.35 13.18 -1.65
C LYS A 10 -3.94 13.73 -1.79
N ASN A 11 -3.05 13.39 -0.86
CA ASN A 11 -1.65 13.80 -0.90
C ASN A 11 -0.95 13.24 -2.14
N LEU A 12 -1.12 11.94 -2.43
CA LEU A 12 -0.50 11.29 -3.60
C LEU A 12 -1.05 11.81 -4.93
N ARG A 13 -2.34 12.18 -5.00
CA ARG A 13 -2.89 12.85 -6.20
C ARG A 13 -2.30 14.23 -6.43
N ARG A 14 -2.06 14.98 -5.35
CA ARG A 14 -1.45 16.32 -5.43
C ARG A 14 0.03 16.25 -5.80
N ASP A 15 0.75 15.30 -5.23
CA ASP A 15 2.18 15.11 -5.45
C ASP A 15 2.49 13.61 -5.43
N PRO A 16 2.82 13.00 -6.59
CA PRO A 16 2.99 11.56 -6.70
C PRO A 16 4.32 11.05 -6.11
N ARG A 17 5.23 11.96 -5.72
CA ARG A 17 6.54 11.58 -5.20
C ARG A 17 6.36 10.87 -3.86
N VAL A 18 6.88 9.65 -3.77
CA VAL A 18 6.70 8.78 -2.61
C VAL A 18 8.01 8.10 -2.23
N THR A 19 8.12 7.79 -0.94
CA THR A 19 9.16 6.95 -0.37
C THR A 19 8.51 5.82 0.42
N VAL A 20 8.96 4.59 0.20
CA VAL A 20 8.62 3.42 1.02
C VAL A 20 9.87 2.96 1.74
N VAL A 21 9.79 2.82 3.06
CA VAL A 21 10.86 2.24 3.87
C VAL A 21 10.40 0.88 4.37
N VAL A 22 11.25 -0.13 4.18
CA VAL A 22 11.07 -1.48 4.69
C VAL A 22 12.21 -1.77 5.66
N GLN A 23 11.87 -2.17 6.87
CA GLN A 23 12.81 -2.49 7.94
C GLN A 23 12.49 -3.90 8.47
N PRO A 24 13.48 -4.81 8.56
CA PRO A 24 13.28 -6.10 9.22
C PRO A 24 12.92 -5.89 10.70
N PHE A 25 12.06 -6.76 11.23
CA PHE A 25 11.60 -6.63 12.61
C PHE A 25 12.70 -6.94 13.64
N ASP A 26 13.69 -7.73 13.25
CA ASP A 26 14.78 -8.28 14.07
C ASP A 26 16.14 -7.60 13.83
N ALA A 27 16.24 -6.71 12.84
CA ALA A 27 17.47 -5.98 12.50
C ALA A 27 17.20 -4.46 12.38
N PRO A 28 17.16 -3.72 13.51
CA PRO A 28 16.67 -2.34 13.54
C PRO A 28 17.54 -1.32 12.80
N TYR A 29 18.78 -1.69 12.46
CA TYR A 29 19.71 -0.85 11.70
C TYR A 29 19.80 -1.23 10.21
N SER A 30 19.07 -2.25 9.78
CA SER A 30 18.98 -2.67 8.38
C SER A 30 17.69 -2.14 7.76
N TYR A 31 17.75 -1.61 6.54
CA TYR A 31 16.57 -1.11 5.85
C TYR A 31 16.78 -1.10 4.33
N ALA A 32 15.66 -1.07 3.60
CA ALA A 32 15.62 -0.58 2.23
C ALA A 32 14.65 0.61 2.15
N GLU A 33 15.10 1.66 1.48
CA GLU A 33 14.32 2.84 1.14
C GLU A 33 14.14 2.87 -0.38
N ILE A 34 12.89 2.87 -0.83
CA ILE A 34 12.47 2.91 -2.23
C ILE A 34 11.86 4.27 -2.49
N ARG A 35 12.52 5.11 -3.29
CA ARG A 35 12.00 6.39 -3.76
C ARG A 35 11.43 6.22 -5.15
N GLY A 36 10.30 6.85 -5.44
CA GLY A 36 9.63 6.72 -6.73
C GLY A 36 8.47 7.68 -6.91
N GLU A 37 7.66 7.38 -7.92
CA GLU A 37 6.40 8.05 -8.18
C GLU A 37 5.24 7.05 -8.11
N ALA A 38 4.11 7.50 -7.59
CA ALA A 38 2.90 6.70 -7.46
C ALA A 38 1.92 6.95 -8.61
N THR A 39 1.35 5.87 -9.14
CA THR A 39 0.13 5.91 -9.97
C THR A 39 -1.02 5.27 -9.21
N LEU A 40 -2.21 5.86 -9.36
CA LEU A 40 -3.41 5.48 -8.62
C LEU A 40 -4.48 4.99 -9.59
N THR A 41 -5.09 3.84 -9.29
CA THR A 41 -6.29 3.35 -9.98
C THR A 41 -7.24 2.71 -8.97
N THR A 42 -8.54 2.75 -9.26
CA THR A 42 -9.55 1.98 -8.54
C THR A 42 -9.70 0.57 -9.10
N ASP A 43 -9.24 0.34 -10.33
CA ASP A 43 -9.33 -0.95 -11.01
C ASP A 43 -8.48 -1.99 -10.28
N GLY A 44 -9.03 -3.18 -10.03
CA GLY A 44 -8.34 -4.22 -9.26
C GLY A 44 -8.24 -3.93 -7.76
N GLY A 45 -8.92 -2.89 -7.25
CA GLY A 45 -8.78 -2.45 -5.87
C GLY A 45 -9.30 -3.47 -4.85
N GLN A 46 -10.39 -4.16 -5.17
CA GLN A 46 -11.01 -5.17 -4.31
C GLN A 46 -10.16 -6.45 -4.31
N GLU A 47 -9.76 -6.90 -5.49
CA GLU A 47 -8.92 -8.07 -5.70
C GLU A 47 -7.58 -7.92 -4.97
N LEU A 48 -6.97 -6.73 -5.06
CA LEU A 48 -5.71 -6.46 -4.35
C LEU A 48 -5.86 -6.49 -2.83
N ILE A 49 -6.96 -5.96 -2.26
CA ILE A 49 -7.11 -6.00 -0.80
C ILE A 49 -7.37 -7.42 -0.31
N ASP A 50 -8.10 -8.24 -1.08
CA ASP A 50 -8.30 -9.65 -0.78
C ASP A 50 -6.97 -10.43 -0.83
N GLU A 51 -6.15 -10.25 -1.88
CA GLU A 51 -4.82 -10.86 -2.00
C GLU A 51 -3.93 -10.50 -0.80
N LEU A 52 -3.87 -9.21 -0.45
CA LEU A 52 -3.09 -8.73 0.68
C LEU A 52 -3.62 -9.28 2.01
N SER A 53 -4.94 -9.35 2.19
CA SER A 53 -5.53 -9.90 3.41
C SER A 53 -5.12 -11.36 3.61
N VAL A 54 -5.22 -12.18 2.57
CA VAL A 54 -4.79 -13.59 2.63
C VAL A 54 -3.30 -13.67 2.94
N LYS A 55 -2.47 -12.87 2.26
CA LYS A 55 -1.01 -12.86 2.46
C LYS A 55 -0.61 -12.57 3.91
N TYR A 56 -1.28 -11.62 4.58
CA TYR A 56 -0.86 -11.15 5.90
C TYR A 56 -1.66 -11.74 7.07
N THR A 57 -2.85 -12.29 6.82
CA THR A 57 -3.76 -12.77 7.88
C THR A 57 -4.22 -14.20 7.67
N GLY A 58 -4.01 -14.77 6.47
CA GLY A 58 -4.51 -16.08 6.07
C GLY A 58 -5.99 -16.08 5.67
N LYS A 59 -6.69 -14.94 5.68
CA LYS A 59 -8.14 -14.85 5.47
C LYS A 59 -8.51 -13.88 4.34
N PRO A 60 -9.59 -14.15 3.57
CA PRO A 60 -10.19 -13.16 2.68
C PRO A 60 -10.55 -11.87 3.44
N TYR A 61 -10.56 -10.73 2.75
CA TYR A 61 -10.69 -9.44 3.42
C TYR A 61 -12.02 -9.26 4.15
N ALA A 62 -13.12 -9.73 3.55
CA ALA A 62 -14.44 -9.66 4.17
C ALA A 62 -14.57 -10.51 5.44
N GLU A 63 -13.80 -11.61 5.56
CA GLU A 63 -13.77 -12.41 6.79
C GLU A 63 -12.89 -11.74 7.86
N PHE A 64 -11.74 -11.18 7.46
CA PHE A 64 -10.86 -10.46 8.36
C PHE A 64 -11.47 -9.14 8.87
N ASN A 65 -12.21 -8.43 8.02
CA ASN A 65 -12.93 -7.21 8.34
C ASN A 65 -14.42 -7.33 7.97
N PRO A 66 -15.29 -7.80 8.90
CA PRO A 66 -16.72 -7.95 8.64
C PRO A 66 -17.45 -6.66 8.22
N ASN A 67 -16.87 -5.49 8.55
CA ASN A 67 -17.43 -4.19 8.18
C ASN A 67 -16.94 -3.70 6.80
N SER A 68 -16.22 -4.51 6.03
CA SER A 68 -15.62 -4.10 4.74
C SER A 68 -16.64 -3.62 3.71
N GLY A 69 -17.90 -4.05 3.83
CA GLY A 69 -18.99 -3.60 2.95
C GLY A 69 -19.34 -2.11 3.07
N ALA A 70 -18.91 -1.46 4.16
CA ALA A 70 -19.07 -0.02 4.38
C ALA A 70 -17.82 0.79 4.01
N ASP A 71 -16.76 0.15 3.51
CA ASP A 71 -15.54 0.85 3.12
C ASP A 71 -15.73 1.65 1.83
N ASP A 72 -15.12 2.83 1.79
CA ASP A 72 -14.95 3.59 0.55
C ASP A 72 -14.19 2.77 -0.51
N PRO A 73 -14.39 3.06 -1.81
CA PRO A 73 -13.73 2.36 -2.90
C PRO A 73 -12.22 2.24 -2.71
N ARG A 74 -11.69 1.04 -2.98
CA ARG A 74 -10.27 0.73 -2.86
C ARG A 74 -9.48 1.38 -3.98
N VAL A 75 -8.31 1.89 -3.62
CA VAL A 75 -7.35 2.50 -4.53
C VAL A 75 -6.06 1.70 -4.48
N VAL A 76 -5.69 1.14 -5.63
CA VAL A 76 -4.38 0.58 -5.90
C VAL A 76 -3.39 1.73 -6.02
N VAL A 77 -2.30 1.65 -5.26
CA VAL A 77 -1.18 2.58 -5.35
C VAL A 77 0.00 1.79 -5.90
N ARG A 78 0.35 2.02 -7.15
CA ARG A 78 1.49 1.39 -7.81
C ARG A 78 2.66 2.36 -7.77
N ILE A 79 3.80 1.89 -7.31
CA ILE A 79 5.01 2.72 -7.16
C ILE A 79 6.01 2.29 -8.22
N SER A 80 6.43 3.23 -9.06
CA SER A 80 7.54 3.06 -10.00
C SER A 80 8.83 3.55 -9.35
N PRO A 81 9.76 2.66 -8.95
CA PRO A 81 10.99 3.05 -8.29
C PRO A 81 11.89 3.88 -9.22
N ARG A 82 12.48 4.95 -8.68
CA ARG A 82 13.55 5.72 -9.34
C ARG A 82 14.90 5.56 -8.63
N LYS A 83 14.89 5.19 -7.35
CA LYS A 83 16.09 4.97 -6.54
C LYS A 83 15.79 4.01 -5.41
N VAL A 84 16.69 3.06 -5.17
CA VAL A 84 16.69 2.20 -3.99
C VAL A 84 17.99 2.44 -3.23
N VAL A 85 17.90 2.64 -1.92
CA VAL A 85 19.06 2.76 -1.03
C VAL A 85 18.84 1.92 0.22
N GLY A 86 19.93 1.57 0.90
CA GLY A 86 19.89 0.76 2.11
C GLY A 86 20.94 -0.33 2.09
N SER A 87 21.21 -0.88 3.26
CA SER A 87 22.05 -2.06 3.46
C SER A 87 21.14 -3.15 4.03
N ILE A 88 20.56 -3.96 3.14
CA ILE A 88 19.98 -5.26 3.51
C ILE A 88 21.01 -6.32 3.14
#